data_AF-A0A7S2JDH4-F1
#
_entry.id   AF-A0A7S2JDH4-F1
#
_cell.length_a   1.000
_cell.length_b   1.000
_cell.length_c   1.000
_cell.angle_alpha   90.00
_cell.angle_beta   90.00
_cell.angle_gamma   90.00
#
_symmetry.space_group_name_H-M   'P 1'
#
loop_
_entity.id
_entity.type
_entity.pdbx_description
1 polymer ?
#
loop_
_entity_poly.entity_id
_entity_poly.type
_entity_poly.pdbx_seq_one_letter_code
_entity_poly.pdbx_strand_id
1 'polypeptide(L)'
;VFFDFSCLPQEPRSKEEDAVFFECLPQMGVLYSMFPTMILHEVTSGTHGYLESGWCFCEFQIAKLGKQLSEFPRNDAVTFGHDSEGGDMASMASLSMTIVSLEAELPRKIFRTASDLQVVRRIISGFALKRMLLDAIEDGDDERMRSLVARVKSENLVHATLDQPVNKNLDTLLHMAVRKTNAVATNVLLDNGACPSLRNYWGETPSQLRMLPRFSRAAGVSRRSALITRVSQDEPRDSSVVFSL
;
A
#
# COMPACT_ATOMS: atom_id res chain seq x y z
N VAL A 1 -15.36 8.89 7.43
CA VAL A 1 -15.71 8.62 6.02
C VAL A 1 -14.75 9.43 5.18
N PHE A 2 -13.88 8.76 4.42
CA PHE A 2 -13.04 9.41 3.41
C PHE A 2 -13.91 9.58 2.17
N PHE A 3 -14.00 10.79 1.63
CA PHE A 3 -14.69 11.06 0.38
C PHE A 3 -13.64 11.24 -0.70
N ASP A 4 -13.52 10.26 -1.60
CA ASP A 4 -12.64 10.40 -2.75
C ASP A 4 -13.28 11.34 -3.78
N PHE A 5 -12.84 12.59 -3.80
CA PHE A 5 -13.27 13.58 -4.80
C PHE A 5 -12.55 13.44 -6.14
N SER A 6 -11.70 12.44 -6.34
CA SER A 6 -11.05 12.20 -7.63
C SER A 6 -12.04 11.82 -8.74
N CYS A 7 -13.26 11.41 -8.37
CA CYS A 7 -14.38 11.20 -9.28
C CYS A 7 -15.12 12.49 -9.70
N LEU A 8 -14.93 13.61 -8.98
CA LEU A 8 -15.54 14.88 -9.36
C LEU A 8 -14.74 15.58 -10.47
N PRO A 9 -15.40 16.42 -11.30
CA PRO A 9 -14.69 17.39 -12.13
C PRO A 9 -13.86 18.28 -11.21
N GLN A 10 -12.54 18.10 -11.25
CA GLN A 10 -11.64 19.04 -10.63
C GLN A 10 -11.50 20.13 -11.70
N GLU A 11 -12.02 21.33 -11.41
CA GLU A 11 -11.65 22.57 -12.11
C GLU A 11 -10.14 22.56 -12.40
N PRO A 12 -9.66 23.19 -13.49
CA PRO A 12 -8.25 23.08 -13.86
C PRO A 12 -7.36 23.44 -12.67
N ARG A 13 -6.61 22.45 -12.18
CA ARG A 13 -5.71 22.59 -11.04
C ARG A 13 -4.62 23.61 -11.38
N SER A 14 -4.18 24.37 -10.38
CA SER A 14 -2.96 25.14 -10.52
C SER A 14 -1.75 24.20 -10.71
N LYS A 15 -0.62 24.72 -11.19
CA LYS A 15 0.61 23.91 -11.34
C LYS A 15 1.11 23.38 -9.99
N GLU A 16 0.93 24.17 -8.95
CA GLU A 16 1.30 23.83 -7.58
C GLU A 16 0.40 22.71 -7.03
N GLU A 17 -0.91 22.80 -7.30
CA GLU A 17 -1.87 21.75 -6.94
C GLU A 17 -1.60 20.44 -7.69
N ASP A 18 -1.26 20.51 -8.98
CA ASP A 18 -0.85 19.34 -9.75
C ASP A 18 0.41 18.69 -9.16
N ALA A 19 1.41 19.48 -8.77
CA ALA A 19 2.63 18.97 -8.16
C ALA A 19 2.33 18.21 -6.86
N VAL A 20 1.54 18.79 -5.97
CA VAL A 20 1.11 18.15 -4.71
C VAL A 20 0.29 16.90 -4.99
N PHE A 21 -0.61 16.94 -5.97
CA PHE A 21 -1.40 15.77 -6.36
C PHE A 21 -0.52 14.61 -6.81
N PHE A 22 0.43 14.86 -7.71
CA PHE A 22 1.33 13.81 -8.21
C PHE A 22 2.29 13.30 -7.13
N GLU A 23 2.69 14.16 -6.18
CA GLU A 23 3.47 13.76 -4.99
C GLU A 23 2.67 12.81 -4.09
N CYS A 24 1.38 13.09 -3.88
CA CYS A 24 0.50 12.29 -3.03
C CYS A 24 -0.03 11.02 -3.69
N LEU A 25 -0.08 10.97 -5.03
CA LEU A 25 -0.71 9.91 -5.81
C LEU A 25 -0.25 8.48 -5.45
N PRO A 26 1.05 8.22 -5.19
CA PRO A 26 1.51 6.89 -4.76
C PRO A 26 0.95 6.44 -3.41
N GLN A 27 0.46 7.37 -2.58
CA GLN A 27 -0.12 7.07 -1.26
C GLN A 27 -1.61 6.73 -1.31
N MET A 28 -2.28 6.90 -2.47
CA MET A 28 -3.72 6.60 -2.60
C MET A 28 -4.05 5.15 -2.25
N GLY A 29 -3.17 4.20 -2.57
CA GLY A 29 -3.35 2.80 -2.19
C GLY A 29 -3.39 2.57 -0.67
N VAL A 30 -2.74 3.42 0.12
CA VAL A 30 -2.86 3.39 1.59
C VAL A 30 -4.25 3.83 2.01
N LEU A 31 -4.74 4.95 1.46
CA LEU A 31 -6.04 5.49 1.81
C LEU A 31 -7.16 4.47 1.54
N TYR A 32 -7.18 3.89 0.35
CA TYR A 32 -8.19 2.89 -0.04
C TYR A 32 -8.12 1.58 0.75
N SER A 33 -6.98 1.27 1.37
CA SER A 33 -6.81 0.02 2.13
C SER A 33 -6.98 0.18 3.63
N MET A 34 -6.94 1.41 4.13
CA MET A 34 -6.97 1.70 5.56
C MET A 34 -8.32 2.15 6.08
N PHE A 35 -9.12 2.79 5.22
CA PHE A 35 -10.39 3.38 5.60
C PHE A 35 -11.56 2.62 4.98
N PRO A 36 -12.70 2.54 5.68
CA PRO A 36 -13.92 2.02 5.08
C PRO A 36 -14.27 2.79 3.81
N THR A 37 -14.52 2.05 2.73
CA THR A 37 -14.90 2.57 1.42
C THR A 37 -16.39 2.34 1.19
N MET A 38 -17.06 3.37 0.72
CA MET A 38 -18.48 3.34 0.34
C MET A 38 -18.60 3.51 -1.17
N ILE A 39 -19.35 2.62 -1.80
CA ILE A 39 -19.63 2.68 -3.24
C ILE A 39 -21.00 3.34 -3.44
N LEU A 40 -21.05 4.36 -4.29
CA LEU A 40 -22.30 5.01 -4.68
C LEU A 40 -22.64 4.60 -6.12
N HIS A 41 -23.78 3.94 -6.31
CA HIS A 41 -24.27 3.54 -7.64
C HIS A 41 -24.92 4.70 -8.39
N GLU A 42 -25.46 5.67 -7.65
CA GLU A 42 -26.09 6.87 -8.22
C GLU A 42 -25.01 7.85 -8.68
N VAL A 43 -25.03 8.15 -9.98
CA VAL A 43 -24.19 9.17 -10.60
C VAL A 43 -25.08 10.20 -11.29
N THR A 44 -24.60 11.43 -11.39
CA THR A 44 -25.27 12.49 -12.14
C THR A 44 -25.46 12.11 -13.60
N SER A 45 -26.56 12.53 -14.21
CA SER A 45 -26.83 12.27 -15.63
C SER A 45 -25.68 12.78 -16.51
N GLY A 46 -25.22 11.95 -17.45
CA GLY A 46 -24.07 12.26 -18.30
C GLY A 46 -22.71 11.88 -17.72
N THR A 47 -22.66 11.30 -16.52
CA THR A 47 -21.46 10.72 -15.91
C THR A 47 -21.48 9.20 -16.03
N HIS A 48 -20.31 8.58 -16.28
CA HIS A 48 -20.18 7.12 -16.30
C HIS A 48 -20.39 6.54 -14.89
N GLY A 49 -20.75 5.25 -14.81
CA GLY A 49 -20.91 4.56 -13.53
C GLY A 49 -19.61 4.50 -12.73
N TYR A 50 -19.72 4.34 -11.40
CA TYR A 50 -18.57 4.25 -10.51
C TYR A 50 -17.59 3.14 -10.95
N LEU A 51 -18.08 1.93 -11.20
CA LEU A 51 -17.23 0.79 -11.62
C LEU A 51 -16.73 0.88 -13.08
N GLU A 52 -17.21 1.84 -13.85
CA GLU A 52 -16.73 2.11 -15.22
C GLU A 52 -15.49 3.02 -15.20
N SER A 53 -15.35 3.86 -14.16
CA SER A 53 -14.17 4.69 -13.94
C SER A 53 -12.97 3.84 -13.51
N GLY A 54 -11.81 4.06 -14.14
CA GLY A 54 -10.59 3.35 -13.78
C GLY A 54 -10.10 3.65 -12.35
N TRP A 55 -10.22 4.89 -11.88
CA TRP A 55 -9.82 5.30 -10.52
C TRP A 55 -10.77 4.73 -9.45
N CYS A 56 -12.07 4.88 -9.64
CA CYS A 56 -13.06 4.35 -8.70
C CYS A 56 -13.04 2.81 -8.67
N PHE A 57 -12.78 2.17 -9.81
CA PHE A 57 -12.55 0.73 -9.87
C PHE A 57 -11.29 0.32 -9.10
N CYS A 58 -10.19 1.08 -9.19
CA CYS A 58 -8.99 0.85 -8.37
C CYS A 58 -9.31 0.89 -6.88
N GLU A 59 -9.99 1.94 -6.43
CA GLU A 59 -10.44 2.09 -5.04
C GLU A 59 -11.29 0.89 -4.61
N PHE A 60 -12.31 0.52 -5.40
CA PHE A 60 -13.16 -0.63 -5.12
C PHE A 60 -12.36 -1.91 -4.91
N GLN A 61 -11.39 -2.18 -5.78
CA GLN A 61 -10.63 -3.42 -5.74
C GLN A 61 -9.66 -3.46 -4.57
N ILE A 62 -9.02 -2.33 -4.24
CA ILE A 62 -8.16 -2.23 -3.06
C ILE A 62 -8.98 -2.36 -1.78
N ALA A 63 -10.14 -1.70 -1.71
CA ALA A 63 -11.04 -1.82 -0.59
C ALA A 63 -11.57 -3.26 -0.43
N LYS A 64 -11.92 -3.94 -1.53
CA LYS A 64 -12.34 -5.35 -1.53
C LYS A 64 -11.23 -6.24 -0.98
N LEU A 65 -10.02 -6.11 -1.53
CA LEU A 65 -8.86 -6.89 -1.10
C LEU A 65 -8.44 -6.58 0.35
N GLY A 66 -8.60 -5.33 0.78
CA GLY A 66 -8.34 -4.86 2.14
C GLY A 66 -9.47 -5.13 3.13
N LYS A 67 -10.58 -5.75 2.70
CA LYS A 67 -11.81 -5.95 3.49
C LYS A 67 -12.33 -4.64 4.12
N GLN A 68 -12.24 -3.55 3.37
CA GLN A 68 -12.70 -2.21 3.77
C GLN A 68 -14.03 -1.81 3.15
N LEU A 69 -14.64 -2.64 2.31
CA LEU A 69 -15.99 -2.37 1.82
C LEU A 69 -16.96 -2.46 3.00
N SER A 70 -17.52 -1.33 3.41
CA SER A 70 -18.59 -1.33 4.40
C SER A 70 -19.85 -1.91 3.76
N GLU A 71 -20.49 -2.88 4.41
CA GLU A 71 -21.84 -3.29 4.07
C GLU A 71 -22.77 -2.10 4.33
N PHE A 72 -23.10 -1.34 3.29
CA PHE A 72 -24.21 -0.41 3.38
C PHE A 72 -25.47 -1.18 2.98
N PRO A 73 -26.47 -1.30 3.87
CA PRO A 73 -27.70 -1.98 3.53
C PRO A 73 -28.45 -1.11 2.51
N ARG A 74 -28.42 -1.49 1.23
CA ARG A 74 -29.43 -1.08 0.27
C ARG A 74 -30.25 -2.31 -0.05
N ASN A 75 -31.56 -2.20 0.12
CA ASN A 75 -32.59 -3.20 -0.19
C ASN A 75 -32.61 -3.67 -1.65
N ASP A 76 -31.65 -3.25 -2.46
CA ASP A 76 -31.52 -3.65 -3.85
C ASP A 76 -30.42 -4.71 -3.92
N ALA A 77 -30.86 -5.94 -4.09
CA ALA A 77 -30.07 -7.15 -4.24
C ALA A 77 -29.21 -7.12 -5.54
N VAL A 78 -28.31 -6.14 -5.67
CA VAL A 78 -27.12 -6.31 -6.48
C VAL A 78 -26.22 -7.23 -5.67
N THR A 79 -26.48 -8.53 -5.80
CA THR A 79 -25.63 -9.61 -5.32
C THR A 79 -24.27 -9.50 -6.00
N PHE A 80 -23.40 -8.62 -5.49
CA PHE A 80 -21.98 -8.91 -5.49
C PHE A 80 -21.88 -10.23 -4.76
N GLY A 81 -21.51 -11.30 -5.47
CA GLY A 81 -21.54 -12.66 -4.97
C GLY A 81 -21.13 -12.69 -3.49
N HIS A 82 -22.07 -13.10 -2.64
CA HIS A 82 -21.81 -13.33 -1.23
C HIS A 82 -20.77 -14.45 -1.18
N ASP A 83 -19.50 -14.09 -1.26
CA ASP A 83 -18.40 -14.93 -0.86
C ASP A 83 -18.57 -15.07 0.65
N SER A 84 -19.35 -16.09 1.01
CA SER A 84 -19.72 -16.53 2.36
C SER A 84 -18.78 -16.03 3.45
N GLU A 85 -19.32 -15.24 4.39
CA GLU A 85 -18.62 -14.59 5.51
C GLU A 85 -17.94 -15.54 6.52
N GLY A 86 -17.80 -16.83 6.21
CA GLY A 86 -17.15 -17.82 7.07
C GLY A 86 -15.94 -18.43 6.39
N GLY A 87 -14.80 -17.71 6.38
CA GLY A 87 -13.57 -18.26 5.80
C GLY A 87 -12.37 -17.34 5.90
N ASP A 88 -11.59 -17.56 6.94
CA ASP A 88 -10.20 -17.12 7.07
C ASP A 88 -9.37 -17.44 5.80
N MET A 89 -8.41 -16.56 5.50
CA MET A 89 -7.51 -16.63 4.34
C MET A 89 -8.21 -16.71 2.97
N ALA A 90 -8.35 -15.56 2.31
CA ALA A 90 -8.33 -15.57 0.84
C ALA A 90 -7.02 -16.29 0.45
N SER A 91 -7.15 -17.51 -0.08
CA SER A 91 -5.97 -18.30 -0.40
C SER A 91 -5.10 -17.50 -1.35
N MET A 92 -3.80 -17.70 -1.26
CA MET A 92 -2.87 -16.95 -2.08
C MET A 92 -3.04 -17.17 -3.59
N ALA A 93 -3.56 -18.34 -3.98
CA ALA A 93 -4.02 -18.59 -5.34
C ALA A 93 -5.18 -17.66 -5.72
N SER A 94 -6.10 -17.39 -4.79
CA SER A 94 -7.19 -16.42 -4.96
C SER A 94 -6.67 -14.99 -5.17
N LEU A 95 -5.66 -14.55 -4.40
CA LEU A 95 -5.10 -13.20 -4.58
C LEU A 95 -4.39 -13.06 -5.93
N SER A 96 -3.57 -14.05 -6.33
CA SER A 96 -2.92 -14.06 -7.65
C SER A 96 -3.94 -14.09 -8.79
N MET A 97 -4.99 -14.90 -8.69
CA MET A 97 -6.07 -14.94 -9.68
C MET A 97 -6.84 -13.62 -9.74
N THR A 98 -7.03 -12.97 -8.59
CA THR A 98 -7.65 -11.65 -8.53
C THR A 98 -6.79 -10.64 -9.30
N ILE A 99 -5.47 -10.59 -9.08
CA ILE A 99 -4.57 -9.69 -9.83
C ILE A 99 -4.69 -9.92 -11.35
N VAL A 100 -4.65 -11.17 -11.81
CA VAL A 100 -4.77 -11.50 -13.24
C VAL A 100 -6.11 -11.00 -13.81
N SER A 101 -7.21 -11.21 -13.08
CA SER A 101 -8.53 -10.71 -13.47
C SER A 101 -8.56 -9.18 -13.55
N LEU A 102 -7.93 -8.49 -12.59
CA LEU A 102 -7.84 -7.04 -12.56
C LEU A 102 -7.07 -6.48 -13.74
N GLU A 103 -5.93 -7.08 -14.07
CA GLU A 103 -5.11 -6.66 -15.20
C GLU A 103 -5.84 -6.81 -16.54
N ALA A 104 -6.72 -7.79 -16.67
CA ALA A 104 -7.57 -7.99 -17.84
C ALA A 104 -8.74 -6.99 -17.93
N GLU A 105 -9.26 -6.54 -16.78
CA GLU A 105 -10.41 -5.63 -16.72
C GLU A 105 -10.01 -4.15 -16.83
N LEU A 106 -8.85 -3.78 -16.27
CA LEU A 106 -8.36 -2.39 -16.24
C LEU A 106 -8.36 -1.69 -17.61
N PRO A 107 -7.87 -2.29 -18.72
CA PRO A 107 -7.87 -1.61 -20.02
C PRO A 107 -9.27 -1.26 -20.57
N ARG A 108 -10.32 -1.87 -20.01
CA ARG A 108 -11.72 -1.61 -20.40
C ARG A 108 -12.34 -0.46 -19.62
N LYS A 109 -11.65 0.08 -18.61
CA LYS A 109 -12.14 1.17 -17.78
C LYS A 109 -11.88 2.53 -18.42
N ILE A 110 -12.69 3.50 -18.02
CA ILE A 110 -12.61 4.88 -18.50
C ILE A 110 -11.56 5.61 -17.67
N PHE A 111 -10.52 6.11 -18.34
CA PHE A 111 -9.49 6.96 -17.77
C PHE A 111 -9.51 8.32 -18.46
N ARG A 112 -9.14 9.38 -17.73
CA ARG A 112 -8.99 10.72 -18.32
C ARG A 112 -7.75 10.76 -19.23
N THR A 113 -6.66 10.12 -18.80
CA THR A 113 -5.42 10.03 -19.57
C THR A 113 -4.91 8.60 -19.66
N ALA A 114 -4.17 8.26 -20.71
CA ALA A 114 -3.57 6.94 -20.86
C ALA A 114 -2.51 6.63 -19.77
N SER A 115 -1.89 7.67 -19.20
CA SER A 115 -0.96 7.55 -18.07
C SER A 115 -1.64 7.07 -16.78
N ASP A 116 -2.91 7.44 -16.55
CA ASP A 116 -3.64 7.05 -15.34
C ASP A 116 -3.77 5.54 -15.21
N LEU A 117 -3.98 4.84 -16.34
CA LEU A 117 -4.04 3.37 -16.38
C LEU A 117 -2.77 2.75 -15.78
N GLN A 118 -1.60 3.28 -16.11
CA GLN A 118 -0.34 2.75 -15.60
C GLN A 118 -0.15 3.08 -14.11
N VAL A 119 -0.58 4.26 -13.68
CA VAL A 119 -0.54 4.63 -12.26
C VAL A 119 -1.44 3.71 -11.44
N VAL A 120 -2.69 3.53 -11.86
CA VAL A 120 -3.65 2.64 -11.22
C VAL A 120 -3.13 1.21 -11.18
N ARG A 121 -2.57 0.70 -12.29
CA ARG A 121 -1.95 -0.62 -12.32
C ARG A 121 -0.86 -0.75 -11.25
N ARG A 122 0.04 0.23 -11.14
CA ARG A 122 1.12 0.22 -10.13
C ARG A 122 0.59 0.27 -8.70
N ILE A 123 -0.47 1.05 -8.45
CA ILE A 123 -1.11 1.14 -7.13
C ILE A 123 -1.70 -0.21 -6.72
N ILE A 124 -2.45 -0.87 -7.62
CA ILE A 124 -3.04 -2.21 -7.36
C ILE A 124 -1.94 -3.26 -7.14
N SER A 125 -0.93 -3.31 -8.02
CA SER A 125 0.17 -4.27 -7.89
C SER A 125 0.96 -4.06 -6.59
N GLY A 126 1.27 -2.81 -6.25
CA GLY A 126 1.94 -2.47 -4.99
C GLY A 126 1.12 -2.89 -3.77
N PHE A 127 -0.18 -2.64 -3.79
CA PHE A 127 -1.07 -3.08 -2.71
C PHE A 127 -1.12 -4.61 -2.58
N ALA A 128 -1.28 -5.32 -3.69
CA ALA A 128 -1.33 -6.77 -3.68
C ALA A 128 -0.02 -7.39 -3.18
N LEU A 129 1.14 -6.91 -3.67
CA LEU A 129 2.45 -7.33 -3.19
C LEU A 129 2.64 -7.05 -1.69
N LYS A 130 2.20 -5.88 -1.22
CA LYS A 130 2.22 -5.54 0.21
C LYS A 130 1.45 -6.56 1.04
N ARG A 131 0.26 -6.97 0.58
CA ARG A 131 -0.56 -7.98 1.27
C ARG A 131 0.11 -9.35 1.27
N MET A 132 0.64 -9.79 0.12
CA MET A 132 1.37 -11.05 -0.01
C MET A 132 2.59 -11.12 0.91
N LEU A 133 3.31 -9.99 1.03
CA LEU A 133 4.46 -9.87 1.92
C LEU A 133 4.03 -9.96 3.39
N LEU A 134 2.93 -9.31 3.75
CA LEU A 134 2.39 -9.41 5.11
C LEU A 134 2.03 -10.86 5.44
N ASP A 135 1.30 -11.55 4.56
CA ASP A 135 0.92 -12.95 4.76
C ASP A 135 2.17 -13.84 4.93
N ALA A 136 3.18 -13.68 4.06
CA ALA A 136 4.43 -14.43 4.18
C ALA A 136 5.18 -14.17 5.50
N ILE A 137 5.14 -12.94 6.03
CA ILE A 137 5.71 -12.61 7.34
C ILE A 137 4.90 -13.26 8.48
N GLU A 138 3.58 -13.28 8.35
CA GLU A 138 2.69 -13.89 9.35
C GLU A 138 2.85 -15.40 9.43
N ASP A 139 3.04 -16.04 8.28
CA ASP A 139 3.28 -17.47 8.10
C ASP A 139 4.73 -17.89 8.40
N GLY A 140 5.67 -16.95 8.41
CA GLY A 140 7.11 -17.22 8.58
C GLY A 140 7.77 -17.82 7.33
N ASP A 141 7.18 -17.63 6.16
CA ASP A 141 7.68 -18.13 4.87
C ASP A 141 8.75 -17.20 4.28
N ASP A 142 9.99 -17.38 4.75
CA ASP A 142 11.14 -16.54 4.38
C ASP A 142 11.51 -16.65 2.89
N GLU A 143 11.36 -17.82 2.28
CA GLU A 143 11.69 -18.02 0.86
C GLU A 143 10.74 -17.22 -0.02
N ARG A 144 9.44 -17.36 0.24
CA ARG A 144 8.42 -16.60 -0.46
C ARG A 144 8.57 -15.11 -0.25
N MET A 145 8.82 -14.68 0.99
CA MET A 145 9.03 -13.27 1.28
C MET A 145 10.24 -12.72 0.48
N ARG A 146 11.34 -13.47 0.32
CA ARG A 146 12.47 -13.06 -0.53
C ARG A 146 12.08 -12.90 -2.00
N SER A 147 11.32 -13.86 -2.54
CA SER A 147 10.82 -13.80 -3.92
C SER A 147 9.94 -12.56 -4.15
N LEU A 148 9.04 -12.27 -3.21
CA LEU A 148 8.16 -11.10 -3.27
C LEU A 148 8.94 -9.78 -3.16
N VAL A 149 9.92 -9.69 -2.26
CA VAL A 149 10.78 -8.50 -2.15
C VAL A 149 11.60 -8.27 -3.43
N ALA A 150 12.12 -9.33 -4.04
CA ALA A 150 12.82 -9.23 -5.32
C ALA A 150 11.91 -8.65 -6.42
N ARG A 151 10.64 -9.09 -6.47
CA ARG A 151 9.64 -8.55 -7.38
C ARG A 151 9.32 -7.07 -7.11
N VAL A 152 9.14 -6.69 -5.85
CA VAL A 152 8.95 -5.28 -5.44
C VAL A 152 10.11 -4.40 -5.92
N LYS A 153 11.35 -4.90 -5.83
CA LYS A 153 12.52 -4.19 -6.36
C LYS A 153 12.50 -4.08 -7.88
N SER A 154 12.21 -5.16 -8.61
CA SER A 154 12.18 -5.12 -10.08
C SER A 154 11.10 -4.19 -10.63
N GLU A 155 10.00 -4.00 -9.88
CA GLU A 155 8.91 -3.08 -10.24
C GLU A 155 9.13 -1.64 -9.74
N ASN A 156 10.25 -1.36 -9.07
CA ASN A 156 10.56 -0.08 -8.44
C ASN A 156 9.44 0.42 -7.50
N LEU A 157 8.96 -0.48 -6.62
CA LEU A 157 7.87 -0.24 -5.67
C LEU A 157 8.32 -0.29 -4.21
N VAL A 158 9.62 -0.18 -3.93
CA VAL A 158 10.20 -0.35 -2.58
C VAL A 158 9.52 0.57 -1.55
N HIS A 159 9.55 1.89 -1.76
CA HIS A 159 8.95 2.83 -0.81
C HIS A 159 7.42 2.78 -0.81
N ALA A 160 6.81 2.50 -1.96
CA ALA A 160 5.36 2.35 -2.10
C ALA A 160 4.83 1.05 -1.44
N THR A 161 5.71 0.13 -1.04
CA THR A 161 5.31 -1.17 -0.48
C THR A 161 5.84 -1.39 0.93
N LEU A 162 7.14 -1.22 1.16
CA LEU A 162 7.82 -1.62 2.41
C LEU A 162 7.59 -0.66 3.58
N ASP A 163 7.51 0.64 3.27
CA ASP A 163 7.39 1.73 4.23
C ASP A 163 5.93 2.11 4.53
N GLN A 164 4.99 1.61 3.72
CA GLN A 164 3.59 1.89 3.91
C GLN A 164 2.98 1.14 5.11
N PRO A 165 1.97 1.72 5.76
CA PRO A 165 1.12 1.03 6.72
C PRO A 165 0.49 -0.25 6.13
N VAL A 166 0.40 -1.27 6.98
CA VAL A 166 -0.26 -2.55 6.67
C VAL A 166 -1.45 -2.86 7.59
N ASN A 167 -1.69 -2.02 8.60
CA ASN A 167 -2.83 -2.17 9.51
C ASN A 167 -3.26 -0.83 10.13
N LYS A 168 -4.35 -0.86 10.91
CA LYS A 168 -4.92 0.31 11.60
C LYS A 168 -4.00 0.99 12.62
N ASN A 169 -2.97 0.31 13.12
CA ASN A 169 -2.00 0.88 14.03
C ASN A 169 -0.88 1.64 13.28
N LEU A 170 -0.96 1.74 11.95
CA LEU A 170 0.10 2.26 11.10
C LEU A 170 1.43 1.49 11.24
N ASP A 171 1.35 0.19 11.57
CA ASP A 171 2.53 -0.66 11.52
C ASP A 171 2.95 -0.84 10.06
N THR A 172 4.27 -0.84 9.81
CA THR A 172 4.85 -1.22 8.51
C THR A 172 5.15 -2.71 8.46
N LEU A 173 5.55 -3.26 7.30
CA LEU A 173 6.01 -4.66 7.21
C LEU A 173 7.16 -4.95 8.19
N LEU A 174 8.05 -3.98 8.41
CA LEU A 174 9.17 -4.12 9.36
C LEU A 174 8.70 -4.20 10.82
N HIS A 175 7.66 -3.45 11.20
CA HIS A 175 7.04 -3.59 12.51
C HIS A 175 6.49 -5.01 12.71
N MET A 176 5.82 -5.56 11.68
CA MET A 176 5.24 -6.89 11.72
C MET A 176 6.33 -7.98 11.86
N ALA A 177 7.40 -7.90 11.07
CA ALA A 177 8.52 -8.86 11.14
C ALA A 177 9.20 -8.85 12.52
N VAL A 178 9.46 -7.67 13.10
CA VAL A 178 10.08 -7.55 14.42
C VAL A 178 9.16 -8.08 15.53
N ARG A 179 7.85 -7.83 15.42
CA ARG A 179 6.83 -8.33 16.37
C ARG A 179 6.73 -9.85 16.36
N LYS A 180 6.83 -10.47 15.18
CA LYS A 180 6.90 -11.93 14.99
C LYS A 180 8.26 -12.52 15.40
N THR A 181 9.21 -11.70 15.81
CA THR A 181 10.59 -12.09 16.13
C THR A 181 11.35 -12.75 14.96
N ASN A 182 10.86 -12.57 13.73
CA ASN A 182 11.48 -13.13 12.54
C ASN A 182 12.68 -12.26 12.12
N ALA A 183 13.88 -12.68 12.56
CA ALA A 183 15.11 -12.00 12.24
C ALA A 183 15.49 -12.10 10.76
N VAL A 184 15.08 -13.17 10.06
CA VAL A 184 15.36 -13.34 8.63
C VAL A 184 14.57 -12.33 7.82
N ALA A 185 13.25 -12.28 8.01
CA ALA A 185 12.40 -11.28 7.38
C ALA A 185 12.83 -9.85 7.70
N THR A 186 13.22 -9.59 8.96
CA THR A 186 13.74 -8.28 9.37
C THR A 186 14.98 -7.88 8.58
N ASN A 187 15.97 -8.77 8.45
CA ASN A 187 17.18 -8.46 7.66
C ASN A 187 16.81 -8.24 6.19
N VAL A 188 15.99 -9.11 5.60
CA VAL A 188 15.62 -8.96 4.18
C VAL A 188 14.90 -7.64 3.93
N LEU A 189 13.96 -7.22 4.77
CA LEU A 189 13.30 -5.93 4.59
C LEU A 189 14.31 -4.77 4.66
N LEU A 190 15.23 -4.78 5.62
CA LEU A 190 16.25 -3.73 5.80
C LEU A 190 17.26 -3.69 4.65
N ASP A 191 17.77 -4.85 4.23
CA ASP A 191 18.69 -5.00 3.08
C ASP A 191 18.04 -4.54 1.76
N ASN A 192 16.70 -4.45 1.75
CA ASN A 192 15.92 -4.00 0.61
C ASN A 192 15.32 -2.60 0.79
N GLY A 193 15.81 -1.82 1.77
CA GLY A 193 15.52 -0.39 1.89
C GLY A 193 14.32 -0.04 2.77
N ALA A 194 13.75 -1.00 3.51
CA ALA A 194 12.72 -0.68 4.50
C ALA A 194 13.28 0.23 5.60
N CYS A 195 12.55 1.27 5.95
CA CYS A 195 13.02 2.31 6.87
C CYS A 195 12.81 1.90 8.35
N PRO A 196 13.88 1.72 9.14
CA PRO A 196 13.78 1.29 10.54
C PRO A 196 13.41 2.41 11.52
N SER A 197 13.35 3.67 11.06
CA SER A 197 13.04 4.84 11.89
C SER A 197 11.58 5.28 11.80
N LEU A 198 10.79 4.68 10.89
CA LEU A 198 9.36 4.98 10.76
C LEU A 198 8.62 4.67 12.05
N ARG A 199 7.67 5.54 12.39
CA ARG A 199 6.86 5.42 13.60
C ARG A 199 5.45 5.04 13.25
N ASN A 200 4.89 4.10 13.99
CA ASN A 200 3.48 3.74 13.90
C ASN A 200 2.59 4.79 14.60
N TYR A 201 1.28 4.53 14.69
CA TYR A 201 0.29 5.41 15.32
C TYR A 201 0.62 5.74 16.78
N TRP A 202 1.30 4.84 17.48
CA TRP A 202 1.71 5.01 18.87
C TRP A 202 3.07 5.74 19.02
N GLY A 203 3.65 6.20 17.92
CA GLY A 203 4.98 6.81 17.90
C GLY A 203 6.11 5.79 18.07
N GLU A 204 5.84 4.50 17.97
CA GLU A 204 6.84 3.44 18.16
C GLU A 204 7.58 3.17 16.85
N THR A 205 8.91 3.02 16.91
CA THR A 205 9.67 2.39 15.81
C THR A 205 9.48 0.87 15.82
N PRO A 206 9.83 0.13 14.74
CA PRO A 206 9.73 -1.33 14.71
C PRO A 206 10.39 -2.02 15.91
N SER A 207 11.47 -1.43 16.43
CA SER A 207 12.24 -1.98 17.55
C SER A 207 11.71 -1.63 18.94
N GLN A 208 10.58 -0.93 19.05
CA GLN A 208 10.00 -0.44 20.31
C GLN A 208 8.63 -1.06 20.63
N LEU A 209 8.27 -0.99 21.91
CA LEU A 209 6.94 -1.27 22.46
C LEU A 209 6.71 -0.33 23.63
N ARG A 210 5.71 0.56 23.52
CA ARG A 210 5.37 1.61 24.50
C ARG A 210 6.59 2.42 24.94
N MET A 211 7.35 2.90 23.95
CA MET A 211 8.64 3.62 24.14
C MET A 211 9.79 2.79 24.72
N LEU A 212 9.57 1.54 25.13
CA LEU A 212 10.62 0.65 25.62
C LEU A 212 11.25 -0.15 24.46
N PRO A 213 12.56 -0.45 24.50
CA PRO A 213 13.20 -1.32 23.52
C PRO A 213 12.64 -2.75 23.57
N ARG A 214 12.46 -3.37 22.41
CA ARG A 214 12.24 -4.82 22.29
C ARG A 214 13.58 -5.57 22.39
N PHE A 215 13.61 -6.70 23.08
CA PHE A 215 14.83 -7.46 23.34
C PHE A 215 15.06 -8.66 22.37
N SER A 216 14.26 -8.78 21.31
CA SER A 216 14.46 -9.85 20.32
C SER A 216 15.65 -9.58 19.40
N ARG A 217 16.23 -10.64 18.81
CA ARG A 217 17.27 -10.52 17.79
C ARG A 217 16.83 -9.62 16.63
N ALA A 218 15.59 -9.78 16.16
CA ALA A 218 14.98 -8.94 15.13
C ALA A 218 14.99 -7.45 15.52
N ALA A 219 14.57 -7.11 16.74
CA ALA A 219 14.59 -5.72 17.22
C ALA A 219 16.02 -5.17 17.33
N GLY A 220 16.98 -6.00 17.74
CA GLY A 220 18.39 -5.63 17.76
C GLY A 220 18.94 -5.29 16.38
N VAL A 221 18.60 -6.07 15.35
CA VAL A 221 18.96 -5.78 13.95
C VAL A 221 18.37 -4.44 13.51
N SER A 222 17.07 -4.23 13.72
CA SER A 222 16.37 -2.99 13.35
C SER A 222 17.00 -1.74 14.01
N ARG A 223 17.34 -1.79 15.31
CA ARG A 223 18.02 -0.67 15.98
C ARG A 223 19.38 -0.34 15.37
N ARG A 224 20.20 -1.36 15.08
CA ARG A 224 21.52 -1.15 14.47
C ARG A 224 21.40 -0.49 13.10
N SER A 225 20.45 -0.95 12.28
CA SER A 225 20.19 -0.33 10.98
C SER A 225 19.76 1.13 11.11
N ALA A 226 18.87 1.46 12.06
CA ALA A 226 18.46 2.85 12.31
C ALA A 226 19.62 3.78 12.70
N LEU A 227 20.59 3.27 13.47
CA LEU A 227 21.79 4.03 13.83
C LEU A 227 22.67 4.31 12.61
N ILE A 228 22.86 3.31 11.75
CA ILE A 228 23.65 3.46 10.51
C ILE A 228 23.00 4.52 9.61
N THR A 229 21.69 4.45 9.39
CA THR A 229 20.98 5.41 8.54
C THR A 229 21.12 6.85 9.03
N ARG A 230 21.12 7.09 10.35
CA ARG A 230 21.33 8.43 10.92
C ARG A 230 22.73 8.95 10.65
N VAL A 231 23.76 8.13 10.89
CA VAL A 231 25.16 8.52 10.64
C VAL A 231 25.37 8.90 9.18
N SER A 232 24.78 8.16 8.23
CA SER A 232 24.88 8.49 6.80
C SER A 232 24.15 9.77 6.39
N GLN A 233 23.15 10.22 7.15
CA GLN A 233 22.44 11.47 6.87
C GLN A 233 23.15 12.70 7.45
N ASP A 234 23.95 12.51 8.51
CA ASP A 234 24.70 13.57 9.19
C ASP A 234 26.07 13.84 8.54
N GLU A 235 26.52 13.06 7.55
CA GLU A 235 27.71 13.43 6.77
C GLU A 235 27.42 14.69 5.93
N PRO A 236 28.25 15.75 6.06
CA PRO A 236 28.08 16.96 5.27
C PRO A 236 28.17 16.60 3.79
N ARG A 237 27.08 16.79 3.04
CA ARG A 237 27.10 16.69 1.58
C ARG A 237 28.13 17.69 1.09
N ASP A 238 29.28 17.19 0.64
CA ASP A 238 30.33 17.99 0.02
C ASP A 238 29.69 18.83 -1.11
N SER A 239 29.55 20.13 -0.86
CA SER A 239 28.82 21.08 -1.70
C SER A 239 29.59 21.46 -2.97
N SER A 240 30.57 20.66 -3.37
CA SER A 240 31.46 20.90 -4.52
C SER A 240 30.91 20.42 -5.86
N VAL A 241 29.71 19.82 -5.93
CA VAL A 241 29.04 19.53 -7.20
C VAL A 241 27.93 20.55 -7.45
N VAL A 242 28.35 21.76 -7.83
CA VAL A 242 27.49 22.75 -8.46
C VAL A 242 27.11 22.22 -9.85
N PHE A 243 25.83 21.96 -10.05
CA PHE A 243 25.24 21.74 -11.36
C PHE A 243 25.48 22.98 -12.23
N SER A 244 26.32 22.84 -13.26
CA SER A 244 26.30 23.73 -14.43
C SER A 244 25.05 23.36 -15.23
N LEU A 245 24.13 24.33 -15.35
CA LEU A 245 22.89 24.29 -16.13
C LEU A 245 23.14 24.05 -17.62
#